data_AF-A0A5N9G790-F1
#
_entry.id   AF-A0A5N9G790-F1
#
_cell.length_a   1.000
_cell.length_b   1.000
_cell.length_c   1.000
_cell.angle_alpha   90.00
_cell.angle_beta   90.00
_cell.angle_gamma   90.00
#
_symmetry.space_group_name_H-M   'P 1'
#
loop_
_entity.id
_entity.type
_entity.pdbx_description
1 polymer ?
#
loop_
_entity_poly.entity_id
_entity_poly.type
_entity_poly.pdbx_seq_one_letter_code
_entity_poly.pdbx_strand_id
1 'polypeptide(L)'
;MEQVFLDPGAIGPESWSELGSLLRSLWLVVLFVVLFASNMIIGHNMLPSFIASGHVPAGWQKIRPVLYLGAIVSIGLAFFFVSRAIDSASVLRDFWPDYWI
;
A
#
# COMPACT_ATOMS: atom_id res chain seq x y z
N MET A 1 -0.40 38.49 4.96
CA MET A 1 -0.77 38.35 3.53
C MET A 1 -1.81 37.25 3.48
N GLU A 2 -3.02 37.56 3.00
CA GLU A 2 -4.03 36.53 2.75
C GLU A 2 -3.48 35.56 1.70
N GLN A 3 -3.50 34.26 1.98
CA GLN A 3 -3.25 33.28 0.93
C GLN A 3 -4.48 33.24 0.03
N VAL A 4 -4.31 33.65 -1.22
CA VAL A 4 -5.35 33.57 -2.23
C VAL A 4 -5.40 32.11 -2.68
N PHE A 5 -6.40 31.36 -2.19
CA PHE A 5 -6.70 30.05 -2.72
C PHE A 5 -7.31 30.20 -4.11
N LEU A 6 -6.69 29.55 -5.11
CA LEU A 6 -7.22 29.50 -6.46
C LEU A 6 -8.15 28.29 -6.56
N ASP A 7 -9.37 28.52 -7.07
CA ASP A 7 -10.28 27.42 -7.38
C ASP A 7 -9.63 26.48 -8.40
N PRO A 8 -9.81 25.16 -8.23
CA PRO A 8 -9.21 24.21 -9.15
C PRO A 8 -9.72 24.37 -10.58
N GLY A 9 -8.79 24.26 -11.53
CA GLY A 9 -9.06 24.32 -12.96
C GLY A 9 -9.85 23.11 -13.47
N ALA A 10 -10.43 23.23 -14.67
CA ALA A 10 -11.12 22.11 -15.31
C ALA A 10 -10.13 20.98 -15.66
N ILE A 11 -10.46 19.75 -15.27
CA ILE A 11 -9.59 18.58 -15.44
C ILE A 11 -9.71 18.02 -16.87
N GLY A 12 -8.58 17.95 -17.57
CA GLY A 12 -8.49 17.37 -18.92
C GLY A 12 -8.46 15.84 -18.94
N PRO A 13 -8.71 15.18 -20.09
CA PRO A 13 -8.72 13.73 -20.20
C PRO A 13 -7.39 13.04 -19.84
N GLU A 14 -6.26 13.69 -20.09
CA GLU A 14 -4.93 13.21 -19.70
C GLU A 14 -4.80 13.17 -18.17
N SER A 15 -5.24 14.24 -17.50
CA SER A 15 -5.09 14.39 -16.06
C SER A 15 -5.99 13.39 -15.33
N TRP A 16 -7.15 13.02 -15.92
CA TRP A 16 -7.98 11.92 -15.45
C TRP A 16 -7.28 10.55 -15.47
N SER A 17 -6.49 10.28 -16.51
CA SER A 17 -5.72 9.04 -16.59
C SER A 17 -4.65 8.97 -15.50
N GLU A 18 -3.94 10.07 -15.29
CA GLU A 18 -2.90 10.16 -14.26
C GLU A 18 -3.48 10.09 -12.84
N LEU A 19 -4.61 10.75 -12.59
CA LEU A 19 -5.38 10.61 -11.35
C LEU A 19 -5.83 9.16 -11.11
N GLY A 20 -6.22 8.45 -12.17
CA GLY A 20 -6.54 7.02 -12.10
C GLY A 20 -5.31 6.17 -11.71
N SER A 21 -4.13 6.49 -12.24
CA SER A 21 -2.86 5.85 -11.86
C SER A 21 -2.50 6.13 -10.40
N LEU A 22 -2.63 7.38 -9.96
CA LEU A 22 -2.40 7.79 -8.58
C LEU A 22 -3.32 7.02 -7.63
N LEU A 23 -4.63 7.06 -7.87
CA LEU A 23 -5.63 6.39 -7.04
C LEU A 23 -5.39 4.87 -6.98
N ARG A 24 -5.10 4.25 -8.12
CA ARG A 24 -4.81 2.81 -8.18
C ARG A 24 -3.57 2.46 -7.37
N SER A 25 -2.51 3.28 -7.46
CA SER A 25 -1.28 3.07 -6.69
C SER A 25 -1.56 3.13 -5.19
N LEU A 26 -2.34 4.12 -4.73
CA LEU A 26 -2.75 4.23 -3.32
C LEU A 26 -3.54 3.00 -2.83
N TRP A 27 -4.50 2.51 -3.62
CA TRP A 27 -5.23 1.29 -3.28
C TRP A 27 -4.33 0.06 -3.19
N LEU A 28 -3.34 -0.05 -4.08
CA LEU A 28 -2.39 -1.15 -4.07
C LEU A 28 -1.47 -1.08 -2.85
N VAL A 29 -1.04 0.11 -2.41
CA VAL A 29 -0.32 0.27 -1.14
C VAL A 29 -1.13 -0.31 0.02
N VAL A 30 -2.41 0.07 0.15
CA VAL A 30 -3.29 -0.45 1.21
C VAL A 30 -3.40 -1.97 1.15
N LEU A 31 -3.65 -2.52 -0.04
CA LEU A 31 -3.73 -3.98 -0.25
C LEU A 31 -2.46 -4.67 0.24
N PHE A 32 -1.28 -4.21 -0.20
CA PHE A 32 -0.03 -4.87 0.13
C PHE A 32 0.38 -4.71 1.60
N VAL A 33 0.02 -3.59 2.24
CA VAL A 33 0.19 -3.43 3.70
C VAL A 33 -0.69 -4.41 4.47
N VAL A 34 -1.95 -4.61 4.06
CA VAL A 34 -2.85 -5.60 4.67
C VAL A 34 -2.32 -7.03 4.47
N LEU A 35 -1.81 -7.35 3.29
CA LEU A 35 -1.20 -8.66 3.00
C LEU A 35 0.07 -8.88 3.84
N PHE A 36 0.93 -7.88 3.97
CA PHE A 36 2.09 -7.92 4.87
C PHE A 36 1.68 -8.20 6.31
N ALA A 37 0.76 -7.40 6.86
CA ALA A 37 0.29 -7.55 8.23
C ALA A 37 -0.34 -8.92 8.47
N SER A 38 -1.16 -9.40 7.52
CA SER A 38 -1.82 -10.72 7.61
C SER A 38 -0.79 -11.85 7.65
N ASN A 39 0.21 -11.83 6.76
CA ASN A 39 1.30 -12.82 6.77
C ASN A 39 2.09 -12.81 8.09
N MET A 40 2.37 -11.63 8.63
CA MET A 40 3.07 -11.48 9.91
C MET A 40 2.24 -12.01 11.08
N ILE A 41 0.95 -11.64 11.18
CA ILE A 41 0.06 -12.11 12.24
C ILE A 41 -0.05 -13.64 12.21
N ILE A 42 -0.26 -14.21 11.02
CA ILE A 42 -0.40 -15.66 10.87
C ILE A 42 0.92 -16.36 11.23
N GLY A 43 2.04 -15.96 10.61
CA GLY A 43 3.32 -16.65 10.73
C GLY A 43 4.04 -16.45 12.07
N HIS A 44 3.83 -15.29 12.70
CA HIS A 44 4.52 -14.88 13.92
C HIS A 44 3.69 -15.11 15.18
N ASN A 45 2.38 -14.90 15.14
CA ASN A 45 1.51 -14.98 16.33
C ASN A 45 0.60 -16.21 16.32
N MET A 46 -0.27 -16.33 15.31
CA MET A 46 -1.33 -17.36 15.31
C MET A 46 -0.75 -18.76 15.22
N LEU A 47 0.14 -19.01 14.25
CA LEU A 47 0.63 -20.35 13.99
C LEU A 47 1.46 -20.91 15.16
N PRO A 48 2.41 -20.17 15.77
CA PRO A 48 3.09 -20.64 16.97
C PRO A 48 2.13 -20.91 18.14
N SER A 49 1.13 -20.05 18.34
CA SER A 49 0.11 -20.23 19.39
C SER A 49 -0.71 -21.52 19.19
N PHE A 50 -1.15 -21.79 17.96
CA PHE A 50 -1.93 -22.99 17.63
C PHE A 50 -1.12 -24.28 17.74
N ILE A 51 0.18 -24.23 17.40
CA ILE A 51 1.07 -25.38 17.57
C ILE A 51 1.32 -25.65 19.06
N ALA A 52 1.58 -24.61 19.85
CA ALA A 52 1.83 -24.76 21.29
C ALA A 52 0.61 -25.30 22.05
N SER A 53 -0.60 -24.93 21.61
CA SER A 53 -1.87 -25.39 22.19
C SER A 53 -2.40 -26.70 21.61
N GLY A 54 -1.67 -27.32 20.66
CA GLY A 54 -2.06 -28.59 20.05
C GLY A 54 -3.22 -28.53 19.07
N HIS A 55 -3.70 -27.34 18.68
CA HIS A 55 -4.74 -27.16 17.66
C HIS A 55 -4.24 -27.49 16.25
N VAL A 56 -2.93 -27.37 16.00
CA VAL A 56 -2.30 -27.63 14.69
C VAL A 56 -1.05 -28.52 14.87
N PRO A 57 -0.79 -29.49 13.98
CA PRO A 57 0.40 -30.34 14.07
C PRO A 57 1.72 -29.55 13.96
N ALA A 58 2.74 -29.96 14.70
CA ALA A 58 4.07 -29.33 14.70
C ALA A 58 4.72 -29.25 13.30
N GLY A 59 4.36 -30.14 12.37
CA GLY A 59 4.84 -30.12 10.99
C GLY A 59 4.51 -28.83 10.23
N TRP A 60 3.48 -28.09 10.66
CA TRP A 60 3.11 -26.81 10.05
C TRP A 60 4.13 -25.69 10.31
N GLN A 61 5.09 -25.85 11.21
CA GLN A 61 6.16 -24.85 11.37
C GLN A 61 6.91 -24.55 10.07
N LYS A 62 6.94 -25.52 9.14
CA LYS A 62 7.59 -25.39 7.82
C LYS A 62 6.94 -24.34 6.91
N ILE A 63 5.71 -23.89 7.19
CA ILE A 63 5.05 -22.84 6.40
C ILE A 63 5.50 -21.42 6.80
N ARG A 64 6.10 -21.26 7.99
CA ARG A 64 6.53 -19.94 8.50
C ARG A 64 7.48 -19.21 7.55
N PRO A 65 8.52 -19.85 6.98
CA PRO A 65 9.38 -19.19 6.00
C PRO A 65 8.62 -18.70 4.77
N VAL A 66 7.60 -19.43 4.31
CA VAL A 66 6.76 -19.03 3.17
C VAL A 66 5.93 -17.80 3.51
N LEU A 67 5.34 -17.76 4.71
CA LEU A 67 4.59 -16.59 5.19
C LEU A 67 5.51 -15.37 5.34
N TYR A 68 6.73 -15.54 5.86
CA TYR A 68 7.69 -14.44 5.96
C TYR A 68 8.17 -13.96 4.58
N LEU A 69 8.38 -14.86 3.62
CA LEU A 69 8.67 -14.49 2.24
C LEU A 69 7.50 -13.68 1.64
N GLY A 70 6.26 -14.13 1.86
CA GLY A 70 5.06 -13.41 1.46
C GLY A 70 4.97 -12.02 2.09
N ALA A 71 5.34 -11.88 3.37
CA ALA A 71 5.42 -10.59 4.05
C ALA A 71 6.48 -9.68 3.40
N ILE A 72 7.70 -10.17 3.18
CA ILE A 72 8.81 -9.40 2.57
C ILE A 72 8.43 -8.93 1.16
N VAL A 73 7.85 -9.80 0.34
CA VAL A 73 7.39 -9.43 -1.01
C VAL A 73 6.28 -8.39 -0.93
N SER A 74 5.30 -8.56 -0.03
CA SER A 74 4.19 -7.63 0.13
C SER A 74 4.67 -6.24 0.55
N ILE A 75 5.56 -6.13 1.54
CA ILE A 75 6.07 -4.82 1.97
C ILE A 75 6.94 -4.17 0.88
N GLY A 76 7.72 -4.96 0.13
CA GLY A 76 8.47 -4.46 -1.03
C GLY A 76 7.55 -3.88 -2.12
N LEU A 77 6.45 -4.58 -2.42
CA LEU A 77 5.44 -4.07 -3.36
C LEU A 77 4.71 -2.84 -2.82
N ALA A 78 4.43 -2.77 -1.52
CA ALA A 78 3.86 -1.56 -0.92
C ALA A 78 4.78 -0.34 -1.15
N PHE A 79 6.09 -0.47 -0.88
CA PHE A 79 7.04 0.62 -1.15
C PHE A 79 7.13 0.98 -2.64
N PHE A 80 7.10 -0.02 -3.53
CA PHE A 80 7.04 0.23 -4.97
C PHE A 80 5.80 1.03 -5.36
N PHE A 81 4.62 0.70 -4.84
CA PHE A 81 3.40 1.47 -5.15
C PHE A 81 3.36 2.85 -4.47
N VAL A 82 4.04 3.03 -3.33
CA VAL A 82 4.25 4.37 -2.75
C VAL A 82 5.07 5.24 -3.71
N SER A 83 6.18 4.73 -4.26
CA SER A 83 6.97 5.50 -5.21
C SER A 83 6.15 5.86 -6.45
N ARG A 84 5.36 4.91 -6.97
CA ARG A 84 4.46 5.14 -8.10
C ARG A 84 3.38 6.18 -7.82
N ALA A 85 2.86 6.21 -6.59
CA ALA A 85 1.90 7.23 -6.16
C ALA A 85 2.56 8.62 -6.12
N ILE A 86 3.80 8.72 -5.62
CA ILE A 86 4.55 9.98 -5.59
C ILE A 86 4.79 10.49 -7.02
N ASP A 87 5.22 9.63 -7.94
CA ASP A 87 5.45 10.01 -9.34
C ASP A 87 4.16 10.54 -10.00
N SER A 88 3.01 9.92 -9.73
CA SER A 88 1.72 10.33 -10.30
C SER A 88 1.05 11.47 -9.53
N ALA A 89 1.59 11.91 -8.40
CA ALA A 89 1.01 13.02 -7.62
C ALA A 89 1.25 14.39 -8.27
N SER A 90 2.19 14.48 -9.22
CA SER A 90 2.46 15.74 -9.94
C SER A 90 1.23 16.28 -10.66
N VAL A 91 0.34 15.41 -11.14
CA VAL A 91 -0.93 15.79 -11.80
C VAL A 91 -1.78 16.73 -10.95
N LEU A 92 -1.67 16.64 -9.62
CA LEU A 92 -2.43 17.49 -8.71
C LEU A 92 -2.06 18.96 -8.87
N ARG A 93 -0.82 19.27 -9.26
CA ARG A 93 -0.37 20.64 -9.51
C ARG A 93 -0.95 21.25 -10.79
N ASP A 94 -1.41 20.42 -11.73
CA ASP A 94 -1.90 20.90 -13.02
C ASP A 94 -3.27 21.57 -12.93
N PHE A 95 -4.08 21.17 -11.95
CA PHE A 95 -5.40 21.73 -11.72
C PHE A 95 -5.61 22.27 -10.30
N TRP A 96 -4.76 21.93 -9.33
CA TRP A 96 -4.78 22.48 -7.98
C TRP A 96 -3.44 23.16 -7.65
N PRO A 97 -3.28 24.45 -8.02
CA PRO A 97 -1.99 25.14 -7.93
C PRO A 97 -1.48 25.34 -6.49
N ASP A 98 -2.38 25.34 -5.50
CA ASP A 98 -2.02 25.46 -4.08
C ASP A 98 -1.63 24.11 -3.45
N TYR A 99 -1.34 23.08 -4.25
CA TYR A 99 -0.96 21.76 -3.77
C TYR A 99 0.50 21.80 -3.29
N TRP A 100 0.71 21.45 -2.02
CA TRP A 100 1.93 21.79 -1.26
C TRP A 100 2.93 20.63 -1.10
N ILE A 101 2.63 19.46 -1.68
CA ILE A 101 3.49 18.27 -1.71
C ILE A 101 4.03 18.11 -3.13
#